data_AF-A0A248K273-F1
#
_entry.id   AF-A0A248K273-F1
#
_cell.length_a   1.000
_cell.length_b   1.000
_cell.length_c   1.000
_cell.angle_alpha   90.00
_cell.angle_beta   90.00
_cell.angle_gamma   90.00
#
_symmetry.space_group_name_H-M   'P 1'
#
loop_
_entity.id
_entity.type
_entity.pdbx_description
1 polymer ?
#
loop_
_entity_poly.entity_id
_entity_poly.type
_entity_poly.pdbx_seq_one_letter_code
_entity_poly.pdbx_strand_id
1 'polypeptide(L)'
;MSGNNSGDFSIPVVERSGDMLMELGRRVPVFAQGLQLQAAGRTAEARQVFLQLTERPEVTAPSLHQLGVMAAYEGDNLRAAGLFEHALKIEPGEPLYYCSLGTVFERMGDLPRAAAAMLNLAVMLQTRGQHADAMPLYRRILALSPLNYSAWVNMGTGLAWMGQSREAVVPLIVGVILFGRVLPEARDLGRQLVDEISDRLPELTAALATLPEGMPDGRLERLEEVLQTLDKALRTAGFIDATVMALDMALKLAPGNALARWNHSLACLARGDFATGWADYEWRWVWDQFPEPRRILAAPQWRGENLAGKRIYVWGEQGFGDILQFTPLAHILRDRHGLADLVLEVSSPLTGVLSTALAKDGIRVVPRPDNPHMFSVQESFDYHVPLLSLPHMLSLRVADLPLLPGWLTLPEEQVARGRTLLPPPNGRRRVGVVWAGRPQHSEDARRSLPLAHLGAVLDAIPDADWFSLQVGPRAGESLAFKGRLHDLSPKLQDFIDTAAVIANLDHVVAVDTGVAHLAGSMGKPVSLLLAHSVDWRWGIGDTTSPWYPNHRVHRQPALGDWLSAIAALKEEHAQYGMTVPAPASDAPPPEASPGPKPARAGRKASVTATAKP
;
A
#
# COMPACT_ATOMS: atom_id res chain seq x y z
N MET A 1 48.66 -30.47 0.06
CA MET A 1 47.24 -30.74 0.40
C MET A 1 46.52 -29.40 0.41
N SER A 2 45.99 -29.05 -0.75
CA SER A 2 45.22 -27.82 -1.02
C SER A 2 43.77 -28.06 -0.60
N GLY A 3 43.45 -27.74 0.66
CA GLY A 3 42.08 -27.73 1.18
C GLY A 3 41.46 -26.36 0.91
N ASN A 4 40.68 -26.27 -0.17
CA ASN A 4 39.87 -25.13 -0.53
C ASN A 4 38.66 -25.07 0.43
N ASN A 5 38.82 -24.47 1.62
CA ASN A 5 37.75 -24.31 2.63
C ASN A 5 37.26 -22.86 2.76
N SER A 6 37.58 -22.00 1.78
CA SER A 6 37.01 -20.65 1.67
C SER A 6 35.51 -20.64 1.35
N GLY A 7 34.90 -21.80 1.10
CA GLY A 7 33.47 -21.95 0.81
C GLY A 7 32.54 -21.97 2.03
N ASP A 8 33.05 -22.19 3.25
CA ASP A 8 32.23 -22.34 4.47
C ASP A 8 31.65 -21.01 5.01
N PHE A 9 31.99 -19.88 4.38
CA PHE A 9 31.65 -18.54 4.81
C PHE A 9 30.92 -17.75 3.71
N SER A 10 30.00 -18.39 2.97
CA SER A 10 29.24 -17.75 1.88
C SER A 10 28.11 -16.81 2.37
N ILE A 11 28.40 -15.96 3.36
CA ILE A 11 27.49 -14.93 3.85
C ILE A 11 28.13 -13.58 3.51
N PRO A 12 27.43 -12.64 2.84
CA PRO A 12 28.00 -11.36 2.37
C PRO A 12 28.74 -10.53 3.44
N VAL A 13 28.43 -10.77 4.72
CA VAL A 13 29.15 -10.21 5.87
C VAL A 13 30.63 -10.56 5.84
N VAL A 14 30.99 -11.79 5.48
CA VAL A 14 32.38 -12.30 5.49
C VAL A 14 33.20 -11.64 4.38
N GLU A 15 32.60 -11.38 3.21
CA GLU A 15 33.28 -10.65 2.12
C GLU A 15 33.64 -9.22 2.54
N ARG A 16 32.75 -8.53 3.27
CA ARG A 16 33.01 -7.18 3.85
C ARG A 16 33.91 -7.20 5.09
N SER A 17 34.07 -8.37 5.73
CA SER A 17 34.93 -8.54 6.91
C SER A 17 36.42 -8.43 6.56
N GLY A 18 36.78 -8.76 5.31
CA GLY A 18 38.10 -8.45 4.76
C GLY A 18 38.40 -6.95 4.80
N ASP A 19 37.42 -6.10 4.46
CA ASP A 19 37.62 -4.65 4.41
C ASP A 19 37.91 -4.04 5.79
N MET A 20 37.23 -4.49 6.85
CA MET A 20 37.48 -4.02 8.22
C MET A 20 38.91 -4.34 8.67
N LEU A 21 39.34 -5.59 8.50
CA LEU A 21 40.68 -6.05 8.90
C LEU A 21 41.77 -5.39 8.04
N MET A 22 41.50 -5.18 6.75
CA MET A 22 42.42 -4.50 5.84
C MET A 22 42.55 -3.01 6.16
N GLU A 23 41.46 -2.32 6.46
CA GLU A 23 41.47 -0.91 6.89
C GLU A 23 42.20 -0.75 8.23
N LEU A 24 41.96 -1.66 9.18
CA LEU A 24 42.71 -1.69 10.43
C LEU A 24 44.20 -1.95 10.17
N GLY A 25 44.54 -2.87 9.26
CA GLY A 25 45.91 -3.15 8.86
C GLY A 25 46.64 -1.95 8.25
N ARG A 26 45.93 -1.08 7.51
CA ARG A 26 46.50 0.20 7.02
C ARG A 26 46.84 1.15 8.15
N ARG A 27 46.00 1.19 9.19
CA ARG A 27 46.20 2.07 10.37
C ARG A 27 47.23 1.50 11.36
N VAL A 28 47.34 0.18 11.44
CA VAL A 28 48.21 -0.54 12.38
C VAL A 28 49.08 -1.53 11.60
N PRO A 29 50.27 -1.12 11.12
CA PRO A 29 51.12 -1.97 10.26
C PRO A 29 51.51 -3.31 10.88
N VAL A 30 51.67 -3.36 12.20
CA VAL A 30 51.97 -4.60 12.94
C VAL A 30 50.79 -5.59 12.89
N PHE A 31 49.55 -5.09 12.85
CA PHE A 31 48.37 -5.93 12.64
C PHE A 31 48.35 -6.52 11.22
N ALA A 32 48.67 -5.71 10.21
CA ALA A 32 48.82 -6.19 8.83
C ALA A 32 49.91 -7.25 8.69
N GLN A 33 51.04 -7.09 9.39
CA GLN A 33 52.10 -8.10 9.45
C GLN A 33 51.56 -9.43 10.03
N GLY A 34 50.77 -9.38 11.10
CA GLY A 34 50.12 -10.56 11.67
C GLY A 34 49.23 -11.28 10.65
N LEU A 35 48.40 -10.54 9.91
CA LEU A 35 47.54 -11.09 8.85
C LEU A 35 48.37 -11.73 7.70
N GLN A 36 49.47 -11.09 7.29
CA GLN A 36 50.35 -11.64 6.25
C GLN A 36 51.04 -12.93 6.69
N LEU A 37 51.53 -12.98 7.93
CA LEU A 37 52.13 -14.19 8.50
C LEU A 37 51.11 -15.33 8.57
N GLN A 38 49.87 -15.03 8.95
CA GLN A 38 48.77 -15.99 8.95
C GLN A 38 48.45 -16.50 7.55
N ALA A 39 48.34 -15.61 6.55
CA ALA A 39 48.12 -15.99 5.15
C ALA A 39 49.26 -16.84 4.56
N ALA A 40 50.50 -16.62 5.02
CA ALA A 40 51.67 -17.39 4.64
C ALA A 40 51.81 -18.74 5.38
N GLY A 41 50.85 -19.10 6.26
CA GLY A 41 50.89 -20.33 7.06
C GLY A 41 51.91 -20.32 8.21
N ARG A 42 52.49 -19.16 8.55
CA ARG A 42 53.45 -18.98 9.66
C ARG A 42 52.71 -18.76 10.98
N THR A 43 51.90 -19.75 11.37
CA THR A 43 50.92 -19.65 12.47
C THR A 43 51.55 -19.30 13.82
N ALA A 44 52.73 -19.83 14.16
CA ALA A 44 53.39 -19.53 15.44
C ALA A 44 53.79 -18.04 15.56
N GLU A 45 54.30 -17.46 14.47
CA GLU A 45 54.76 -16.07 14.44
C GLU A 45 53.57 -15.10 14.41
N ALA A 46 52.55 -15.40 13.60
CA ALA A 46 51.30 -14.63 13.61
C ALA A 46 50.67 -14.59 15.01
N ARG A 47 50.69 -15.71 15.74
CA ARG A 47 50.14 -15.81 17.10
C ARG A 47 50.87 -14.89 18.07
N GLN A 48 52.20 -14.86 18.01
CA GLN A 48 52.99 -13.97 18.87
C GLN A 48 52.67 -12.51 18.60
N VAL A 49 52.54 -12.13 17.32
CA VAL A 49 52.15 -10.78 16.93
C VAL A 49 50.78 -10.41 17.51
N PHE A 50 49.75 -11.23 17.29
CA PHE A 50 48.41 -10.91 17.81
C PHE A 50 48.34 -10.92 19.34
N LEU A 51 49.09 -11.78 20.04
CA LEU A 51 49.18 -11.75 21.51
C LEU A 51 49.73 -10.42 22.01
N GLN A 52 50.82 -9.90 21.42
CA GLN A 52 51.36 -8.59 21.78
C GLN A 52 50.37 -7.46 21.52
N LEU A 53 49.58 -7.57 20.44
CA LEU A 53 48.57 -6.57 20.11
C LEU A 53 47.36 -6.59 21.05
N THR A 54 47.13 -7.65 21.83
CA THR A 54 46.08 -7.65 22.86
C THR A 54 46.34 -6.68 24.03
N GLU A 55 47.57 -6.18 24.17
CA GLU A 55 47.91 -5.16 25.17
C GLU A 55 47.57 -3.72 24.72
N ARG A 56 47.15 -3.55 23.46
CA ARG A 56 46.82 -2.26 22.87
C ARG A 56 45.30 -2.09 22.78
N PRO A 57 44.67 -1.17 23.52
CA PRO A 57 43.22 -1.04 23.59
C PRO A 57 42.53 -0.94 22.22
N GLU A 58 43.14 -0.23 21.27
CA GLU A 58 42.60 0.05 19.93
C GLU A 58 42.56 -1.16 18.98
N VAL A 59 43.28 -2.24 19.29
CA VAL A 59 43.33 -3.47 18.48
C VAL A 59 43.13 -4.73 19.32
N THR A 60 42.70 -4.59 20.57
CA THR A 60 42.52 -5.74 21.47
C THR A 60 41.48 -6.71 20.92
N ALA A 61 40.28 -6.24 20.62
CA ALA A 61 39.19 -7.10 20.12
C ALA A 61 39.48 -7.71 18.74
N PRO A 62 39.97 -6.96 17.73
CA PRO A 62 40.39 -7.54 16.46
C PRO A 62 41.50 -8.59 16.60
N SER A 63 42.43 -8.41 17.55
CA SER A 63 43.53 -9.34 17.80
C SER A 63 43.05 -10.60 18.53
N LEU A 64 42.15 -10.47 19.50
CA LEU A 64 41.44 -11.60 20.12
C LEU A 64 40.66 -12.40 19.08
N HIS A 65 39.98 -11.72 18.15
CA HIS A 65 39.30 -12.38 17.04
C HIS A 65 40.29 -13.16 16.16
N GLN A 66 41.41 -12.56 15.73
CA GLN A 66 42.38 -13.32 14.92
C GLN A 66 42.98 -14.51 15.66
N LEU A 67 43.30 -14.38 16.95
CA LEU A 67 43.71 -15.51 17.78
C LEU A 67 42.62 -16.61 17.84
N GLY A 68 41.34 -16.21 17.89
CA GLY A 68 40.21 -17.13 17.84
C GLY A 68 40.10 -17.86 16.50
N VAL A 69 40.26 -17.14 15.39
CA VAL A 69 40.30 -17.72 14.04
C VAL A 69 41.41 -18.76 13.93
N MET A 70 42.61 -18.45 14.44
CA MET A 70 43.74 -19.38 14.44
C MET A 70 43.45 -20.63 15.29
N ALA A 71 42.86 -20.47 16.48
CA ALA A 71 42.45 -21.60 17.33
C ALA A 71 41.42 -22.49 16.63
N ALA A 72 40.45 -21.90 15.92
CA ALA A 72 39.45 -22.65 15.16
C ALA A 72 40.07 -23.44 13.99
N TYR A 73 41.07 -22.88 13.30
CA TYR A 73 41.82 -23.60 12.25
C TYR A 73 42.61 -24.80 12.80
N GLU A 74 43.07 -24.72 14.04
CA GLU A 74 43.75 -25.81 14.74
C GLU A 74 42.78 -26.85 15.33
N GLY A 75 41.47 -26.63 15.22
CA GLY A 75 40.41 -27.49 15.77
C GLY A 75 40.10 -27.24 17.24
N ASP A 76 40.76 -26.27 17.90
CA ASP A 76 40.46 -25.86 19.28
C ASP A 76 39.28 -24.88 19.31
N ASN A 77 38.10 -25.43 19.00
CA ASN A 77 36.85 -24.68 18.91
C ASN A 77 36.43 -24.07 20.26
N LEU A 78 36.71 -24.73 21.39
CA LEU A 78 36.37 -24.20 22.70
C LEU A 78 37.16 -22.92 23.01
N ARG A 79 38.47 -22.91 22.74
CA ARG A 79 39.30 -21.72 22.88
C ARG A 79 38.89 -20.62 21.91
N ALA A 80 38.59 -20.98 20.67
CA ALA A 80 38.12 -20.03 19.67
C ALA A 80 36.84 -19.32 20.13
N ALA A 81 35.84 -20.06 20.62
CA ALA A 81 34.61 -19.50 21.16
C ALA A 81 34.87 -18.52 22.30
N GLY A 82 35.71 -18.89 23.28
CA GLY A 82 36.06 -18.00 24.40
C GLY A 82 36.76 -16.71 23.97
N LEU A 83 37.60 -16.77 22.93
CA LEU A 83 38.27 -15.58 22.37
C LEU A 83 37.29 -14.67 21.63
N PHE A 84 36.34 -15.22 20.86
CA PHE A 84 35.29 -14.43 20.21
C PHE A 84 34.31 -13.81 21.21
N GLU A 85 33.90 -14.55 22.24
CA GLU A 85 33.08 -14.00 23.33
C GLU A 85 33.80 -12.85 24.05
N HIS A 86 35.12 -12.95 24.23
CA HIS A 86 35.90 -11.85 24.81
C HIS A 86 35.97 -10.64 23.88
N ALA A 87 36.21 -10.84 22.58
CA ALA A 87 36.18 -9.76 21.60
C ALA A 87 34.81 -9.04 21.60
N LEU A 88 33.71 -9.79 21.68
CA LEU A 88 32.34 -9.24 21.75
C LEU A 88 32.05 -8.45 23.04
N LYS A 89 32.69 -8.79 24.16
CA LYS A 89 32.56 -8.00 25.40
C LYS A 89 33.17 -6.61 25.26
N ILE A 90 34.22 -6.47 24.43
CA ILE A 90 34.91 -5.21 24.19
C ILE A 90 34.21 -4.43 23.08
N GLU A 91 33.87 -5.11 21.99
CA GLU A 91 33.25 -4.53 20.78
C GLU A 91 31.97 -5.31 20.41
N PRO A 92 30.84 -5.09 21.11
CA PRO A 92 29.60 -5.84 20.88
C PRO A 92 28.92 -5.50 19.56
N GLY A 93 29.37 -4.45 18.88
CA GLY A 93 28.83 -3.93 17.62
C GLY A 93 29.50 -4.47 16.37
N GLU A 94 30.41 -5.45 16.48
CA GLU A 94 31.17 -5.97 15.33
C GLU A 94 30.54 -7.27 14.78
N PRO A 95 29.91 -7.24 13.57
CA PRO A 95 29.25 -8.40 12.96
C PRO A 95 30.15 -9.62 12.80
N LEU A 96 31.42 -9.40 12.46
CA LEU A 96 32.37 -10.48 12.17
C LEU A 96 32.52 -11.43 13.36
N TYR A 97 32.51 -10.90 14.59
CA TYR A 97 32.72 -11.72 15.78
C TYR A 97 31.56 -12.67 16.05
N TYR A 98 30.32 -12.24 15.79
CA TYR A 98 29.14 -13.11 15.87
C TYR A 98 29.14 -14.18 14.78
N CYS A 99 29.60 -13.84 13.56
CA CYS A 99 29.73 -14.80 12.47
C CYS A 99 30.69 -15.93 12.85
N SER A 100 31.90 -15.57 13.29
CA SER A 100 32.92 -16.54 13.73
C SER A 100 32.46 -17.38 14.93
N LEU A 101 31.77 -16.76 15.89
CA LEU A 101 31.24 -17.45 17.06
C LEU A 101 30.14 -18.47 16.68
N GLY A 102 29.22 -18.09 15.80
CA GLY A 102 28.18 -18.98 15.28
C GLY A 102 28.76 -20.21 14.58
N THR A 103 29.74 -20.02 13.70
CA THR A 103 30.42 -21.12 12.99
C THR A 103 31.11 -22.10 13.95
N VAL A 104 31.79 -21.57 14.98
CA VAL A 104 32.48 -22.42 15.94
C VAL A 104 31.51 -23.20 16.82
N PHE A 105 30.40 -22.59 17.26
CA PHE A 105 29.36 -23.32 17.99
C PHE A 105 28.69 -24.40 17.14
N GLU A 106 28.43 -24.15 15.85
CA GLU A 106 27.95 -25.20 14.94
C GLU A 106 28.93 -26.39 14.87
N ARG A 107 30.23 -26.12 14.72
CA ARG A 107 31.28 -27.16 14.69
C ARG A 107 31.37 -27.94 16.00
N MET A 108 31.06 -27.31 17.13
CA MET A 108 31.00 -27.96 18.43
C MET A 108 29.71 -28.78 18.64
N GLY A 109 28.73 -28.66 17.75
CA GLY A 109 27.39 -29.24 17.92
C GLY A 109 26.51 -28.49 18.93
N ASP A 110 26.93 -27.32 19.42
CA ASP A 110 26.14 -26.46 20.32
C ASP A 110 25.19 -25.59 19.49
N LEU A 111 24.17 -26.25 18.92
CA LEU A 111 23.21 -25.62 18.02
C LEU A 111 22.46 -24.44 18.67
N PRO A 112 22.03 -24.48 19.95
CA PRO A 112 21.37 -23.34 20.58
C PRO A 112 22.25 -22.09 20.64
N ARG A 113 23.52 -22.24 21.02
CA ARG A 113 24.45 -21.09 21.04
C ARG A 113 24.83 -20.62 19.64
N ALA A 114 24.94 -21.53 18.68
CA ALA A 114 25.12 -21.17 17.28
C ALA A 114 23.97 -20.30 16.76
N ALA A 115 22.72 -20.74 16.97
CA ALA A 115 21.52 -20.01 16.60
C ALA A 115 21.45 -18.62 17.26
N ALA A 116 21.78 -18.51 18.55
CA ALA A 116 21.81 -17.24 19.26
C ALA A 116 22.86 -16.25 18.70
N ALA A 117 24.06 -16.72 18.39
CA ALA A 117 25.10 -15.89 17.76
C ALA A 117 24.67 -15.40 16.37
N MET A 118 24.11 -16.30 15.54
CA MET A 118 23.57 -15.95 14.23
C MET A 118 22.40 -14.97 14.31
N LEU A 119 21.52 -15.11 15.29
CA LEU A 119 20.39 -14.21 15.49
C LEU A 119 20.86 -12.79 15.79
N ASN A 120 21.83 -12.63 16.69
CA ASN A 120 22.41 -11.32 17.00
C ASN A 120 23.05 -10.67 15.76
N LEU A 121 23.76 -11.46 14.95
CA LEU A 121 24.30 -10.99 13.68
C LEU A 121 23.18 -10.53 12.73
N ALA A 122 22.16 -11.34 12.51
CA ALA A 122 21.06 -11.05 11.60
C ALA A 122 20.29 -9.78 12.01
N VAL A 123 20.00 -9.63 13.30
CA VAL A 123 19.37 -8.44 13.88
C VAL A 123 20.25 -7.21 13.66
N MET A 124 21.57 -7.33 13.86
CA MET A 124 22.49 -6.22 13.62
C MET A 124 22.50 -5.76 12.16
N LEU A 125 22.55 -6.69 11.20
CA LEU A 125 22.44 -6.35 9.77
C LEU A 125 21.12 -5.66 9.47
N GLN A 126 20.02 -6.16 10.03
CA GLN A 126 18.71 -5.57 9.87
C GLN A 126 18.63 -4.14 10.42
N THR A 127 19.20 -3.86 11.60
CA THR A 127 19.27 -2.48 12.15
C THR A 127 20.12 -1.53 11.29
N ARG A 128 21.08 -2.05 10.52
CA ARG A 128 21.89 -1.30 9.54
C ARG A 128 21.20 -1.16 8.17
N GLY A 129 19.95 -1.61 8.04
CA GLY A 129 19.20 -1.61 6.77
C GLY A 129 19.64 -2.70 5.78
N GLN A 130 20.57 -3.58 6.19
CA GLN A 130 21.10 -4.67 5.37
C GLN A 130 20.18 -5.90 5.42
N HIS A 131 18.90 -5.70 5.09
CA HIS A 131 17.85 -6.72 5.22
C HIS A 131 18.13 -7.97 4.37
N ALA A 132 18.62 -7.78 3.14
CA ALA A 132 18.93 -8.88 2.23
C ALA A 132 20.05 -9.80 2.78
N ASP A 133 21.05 -9.20 3.43
CA ASP A 133 22.18 -9.94 4.03
C ASP A 133 21.77 -10.75 5.26
N ALA A 134 20.70 -10.35 5.95
CA ALA A 134 20.17 -11.05 7.12
C ALA A 134 19.35 -12.31 6.75
N MET A 135 18.76 -12.37 5.55
CA MET A 135 17.85 -13.47 5.17
C MET A 135 18.50 -14.87 5.19
N PRO A 136 19.73 -15.07 4.65
CA PRO A 136 20.39 -16.38 4.73
C PRO A 136 20.62 -16.84 6.18
N LEU A 137 20.92 -15.91 7.09
CA LEU A 137 21.12 -16.20 8.51
C LEU A 137 19.82 -16.67 9.17
N TYR A 138 18.70 -15.98 8.94
CA TYR A 138 17.41 -16.44 9.47
C TYR A 138 17.05 -17.84 8.97
N ARG A 139 17.22 -18.11 7.67
CA ARG A 139 16.98 -19.45 7.11
C ARG A 139 17.87 -20.51 7.75
N ARG A 140 19.15 -20.19 8.01
CA ARG A 140 20.08 -21.11 8.69
C ARG A 140 19.64 -21.37 10.13
N ILE A 141 19.28 -20.33 10.89
CA ILE A 141 18.76 -20.46 12.26
C ILE A 141 17.54 -21.38 12.28
N LEU A 142 16.59 -21.17 11.37
CA LEU A 142 15.36 -21.96 11.30
C LEU A 142 15.59 -23.41 10.87
N ALA A 143 16.66 -23.71 10.13
CA ALA A 143 17.07 -25.08 9.84
C ALA A 143 17.66 -25.79 11.07
N LEU A 144 18.32 -25.06 11.97
CA LEU A 144 18.89 -25.61 13.21
C LEU A 144 17.87 -25.67 14.35
N SER A 145 17.02 -24.64 14.46
CA SER A 145 16.04 -24.43 15.53
C SER A 145 14.72 -23.96 14.93
N PRO A 146 13.88 -24.88 14.40
CA PRO A 146 12.62 -24.52 13.75
C PRO A 146 11.62 -23.80 14.67
N LEU A 147 11.77 -23.94 16.00
CA LEU A 147 10.93 -23.30 17.01
C LEU A 147 11.44 -21.93 17.45
N ASN A 148 12.46 -21.38 16.79
CA ASN A 148 13.02 -20.08 17.13
C ASN A 148 12.09 -18.94 16.71
N TYR A 149 11.33 -18.45 17.68
CA TYR A 149 10.33 -17.40 17.48
C TYR A 149 10.95 -16.12 16.92
N SER A 150 12.07 -15.66 17.49
CA SER A 150 12.69 -14.40 17.10
C SER A 150 13.18 -14.43 15.65
N ALA A 151 13.71 -15.58 15.19
CA ALA A 151 14.14 -15.73 13.80
C ALA A 151 12.96 -15.67 12.82
N TRP A 152 11.83 -16.31 13.15
CA TRP A 152 10.61 -16.23 12.34
C TRP A 152 10.10 -14.78 12.23
N VAL A 153 9.86 -14.12 13.36
CA VAL A 153 9.32 -12.75 13.37
C VAL A 153 10.26 -11.77 12.67
N ASN A 154 11.56 -11.81 12.97
CA ASN A 154 12.51 -10.87 12.37
C ASN A 154 12.74 -11.12 10.87
N MET A 155 12.66 -12.38 10.42
CA MET A 155 12.65 -12.71 8.99
C MET A 155 11.43 -12.10 8.31
N GLY A 156 10.24 -12.28 8.88
CA GLY A 156 9.01 -11.69 8.36
C GLY A 156 9.04 -10.17 8.30
N THR A 157 9.50 -9.53 9.37
CA THR A 157 9.73 -8.09 9.40
C THR A 157 10.72 -7.66 8.30
N GLY A 158 11.84 -8.36 8.15
CA GLY A 158 12.85 -8.06 7.13
C GLY A 158 12.32 -8.16 5.70
N LEU A 159 11.52 -9.20 5.41
CA LEU A 159 10.84 -9.37 4.12
C LEU A 159 9.87 -8.20 3.85
N ALA A 160 9.10 -7.77 4.85
CA ALA A 160 8.20 -6.63 4.73
C ALA A 160 8.94 -5.31 4.44
N TRP A 161 10.10 -5.07 5.07
CA TRP A 161 10.96 -3.90 4.79
C TRP A 161 11.53 -3.92 3.38
N MET A 162 11.85 -5.09 2.83
CA MET A 162 12.27 -5.27 1.44
C MET A 162 11.11 -5.17 0.43
N GLY A 163 9.87 -4.99 0.89
CA GLY A 163 8.68 -4.94 0.04
C GLY A 163 8.13 -6.32 -0.37
N GLN A 164 8.77 -7.41 0.04
CA GLN A 164 8.35 -8.80 -0.19
C GLN A 164 7.21 -9.19 0.76
N SER A 165 6.08 -8.49 0.63
CA SER A 165 5.01 -8.51 1.62
C SER A 165 4.25 -9.83 1.64
N ARG A 166 4.14 -10.52 0.50
CA ARG A 166 3.48 -11.82 0.41
C ARG A 166 4.32 -12.90 1.11
N GLU A 167 5.61 -12.89 0.88
CA GLU A 167 6.58 -13.77 1.51
C GLU A 167 6.71 -13.52 3.01
N ALA A 168 6.51 -12.27 3.46
CA ALA A 168 6.51 -11.91 4.87
C ALA A 168 5.32 -12.51 5.66
N VAL A 169 4.21 -12.84 5.00
CA VAL A 169 3.00 -13.37 5.67
C VAL A 169 3.30 -14.70 6.38
N VAL A 170 3.97 -15.64 5.71
CA VAL A 170 4.27 -16.97 6.26
C VAL A 170 5.05 -16.89 7.59
N PRO A 171 6.25 -16.28 7.66
CA PRO A 171 7.02 -16.23 8.88
C PRO A 171 6.32 -15.46 10.01
N LEU A 172 5.52 -14.43 9.70
CA LEU A 172 4.76 -13.69 10.71
C LEU A 172 3.61 -14.53 11.28
N ILE A 173 2.87 -15.27 10.45
CA ILE A 173 1.82 -16.20 10.93
C ILE A 173 2.44 -17.33 11.74
N VAL A 174 3.57 -17.90 11.30
CA VAL A 174 4.29 -18.91 12.10
C VAL A 174 4.71 -18.33 13.45
N GLY A 175 5.15 -17.07 13.49
CA GLY A 175 5.39 -16.33 14.74
C GLY A 175 4.16 -16.29 15.66
N VAL A 176 2.97 -15.95 15.13
CA VAL A 176 1.71 -15.97 15.88
C VAL A 176 1.37 -17.37 16.39
N ILE A 177 1.56 -18.40 15.57
CA ILE A 177 1.33 -19.82 15.94
C ILE A 177 2.26 -20.24 17.09
N LEU A 178 3.54 -19.91 17.00
CA LEU A 178 4.54 -20.18 18.04
C LEU A 178 4.20 -19.45 19.34
N PHE A 179 3.81 -18.18 19.26
CA PHE A 179 3.33 -17.41 20.41
C PHE A 179 2.09 -18.05 21.03
N GLY A 180 1.19 -18.60 20.21
CA GLY A 180 0.00 -19.33 20.60
C GLY A 180 0.26 -20.57 21.48
N ARG A 181 1.46 -21.15 21.41
CA ARG A 181 1.84 -22.25 22.31
C ARG A 181 1.97 -21.80 23.77
N VAL A 182 2.07 -20.49 24.01
CA VAL A 182 2.15 -19.87 25.34
C VAL A 182 0.90 -19.06 25.67
N LEU A 183 0.27 -18.39 24.69
CA LEU A 183 -0.91 -17.54 24.88
C LEU A 183 -2.15 -18.10 24.15
N PRO A 184 -3.23 -18.48 24.85
CA PRO A 184 -4.45 -19.05 24.24
C PRO A 184 -5.08 -18.19 23.13
N GLU A 185 -5.11 -16.88 23.30
CA GLU A 185 -5.73 -15.95 22.35
C GLU A 185 -4.95 -15.89 21.02
N ALA A 186 -3.62 -15.97 21.09
CA ALA A 186 -2.77 -16.04 19.89
C ALA A 186 -2.92 -17.37 19.16
N ARG A 187 -3.17 -18.46 19.89
CA ARG A 187 -3.46 -19.78 19.30
C ARG A 187 -4.77 -19.76 18.53
N ASP A 188 -5.82 -19.17 19.09
CA ASP A 188 -7.11 -19.07 18.42
C ASP A 188 -7.03 -18.20 17.16
N LEU A 189 -6.31 -17.07 17.22
CA LEU A 189 -6.02 -16.25 16.04
C LEU A 189 -5.22 -17.02 14.99
N GLY A 190 -4.14 -17.69 15.40
CA GLY A 190 -3.27 -18.44 14.50
C GLY A 190 -4.05 -19.51 13.72
N ARG A 191 -4.95 -20.26 14.39
CA ARG A 191 -5.84 -21.22 13.71
C ARG A 191 -6.72 -20.54 12.66
N GLN A 192 -7.38 -19.44 13.02
CA GLN A 192 -8.26 -18.70 12.10
C GLN A 192 -7.50 -18.18 10.87
N LEU A 193 -6.29 -17.66 11.07
CA LEU A 193 -5.45 -17.18 9.97
C LEU A 193 -5.01 -18.30 9.02
N VAL A 194 -4.70 -19.48 9.56
CA VAL A 194 -4.35 -20.66 8.77
C VAL A 194 -5.55 -21.11 7.94
N ASP A 195 -6.73 -21.23 8.55
CA ASP A 195 -7.96 -21.64 7.86
C ASP A 195 -8.33 -20.66 6.74
N GLU A 196 -8.13 -19.36 6.95
CA GLU A 196 -8.45 -18.29 5.98
C GLU A 196 -7.50 -18.26 4.77
N ILE A 197 -6.21 -18.54 4.97
CA ILE A 197 -5.18 -18.19 3.97
C ILE A 197 -4.55 -19.42 3.29
N SER A 198 -4.58 -20.60 3.90
CA SER A 198 -3.78 -21.76 3.46
C SER A 198 -4.01 -22.16 1.99
N ASP A 199 -5.25 -22.10 1.51
CA ASP A 199 -5.59 -22.41 0.12
C ASP A 199 -4.95 -21.44 -0.89
N ARG A 200 -4.75 -20.19 -0.47
CA ARG A 200 -4.18 -19.11 -1.28
C ARG A 200 -2.68 -18.91 -1.05
N LEU A 201 -2.09 -19.61 -0.07
CA LEU A 201 -0.68 -19.51 0.32
C LEU A 201 -0.14 -20.89 0.75
N PRO A 202 0.06 -21.82 -0.21
CA PRO A 202 0.49 -23.19 0.07
C PRO A 202 1.84 -23.27 0.81
N GLU A 203 2.68 -22.23 0.71
CA GLU A 203 3.94 -22.09 1.43
C GLU A 203 3.73 -22.05 2.95
N LEU A 204 2.59 -21.53 3.43
CA LEU A 204 2.23 -21.56 4.84
C LEU A 204 2.00 -23.00 5.31
N THR A 205 1.21 -23.77 4.56
CA THR A 205 0.95 -25.19 4.85
C THR A 205 2.24 -26.00 4.89
N ALA A 206 3.14 -25.76 3.93
CA ALA A 206 4.44 -26.42 3.89
C ALA A 206 5.32 -26.06 5.09
N ALA A 207 5.35 -24.78 5.51
CA ALA A 207 6.10 -24.34 6.68
C ALA A 207 5.54 -24.92 7.99
N LEU A 208 4.22 -25.03 8.12
CA LEU A 208 3.59 -25.62 9.30
C LEU A 208 3.82 -27.13 9.39
N ALA A 209 3.86 -27.84 8.26
CA ALA A 209 4.11 -29.28 8.21
C ALA A 209 5.53 -29.67 8.68
N THR A 210 6.50 -28.76 8.61
CA THR A 210 7.88 -29.00 9.07
C THR A 210 8.12 -28.55 10.51
N LEU A 211 7.14 -27.90 11.15
CA LEU A 211 7.28 -27.36 12.48
C LEU A 211 7.12 -28.46 13.54
N PRO A 212 8.14 -28.75 14.38
CA PRO A 212 8.04 -29.80 15.38
C PRO A 212 7.09 -29.42 16.53
N GLU A 213 6.65 -30.40 17.30
CA GLU A 213 5.99 -30.17 18.59
C GLU A 213 6.98 -29.60 19.62
N GLY A 214 6.51 -28.82 20.60
CA GLY A 214 7.35 -28.25 21.66
C GLY A 214 7.06 -26.79 21.99
N MET A 215 7.74 -26.22 22.99
CA MET A 215 7.63 -24.79 23.30
C MET A 215 8.51 -23.96 22.36
N PRO A 216 8.11 -22.73 22.02
CA PRO A 216 8.96 -21.82 21.27
C PRO A 216 10.27 -21.55 22.03
N ASP A 217 11.37 -21.44 21.29
CA ASP A 217 12.64 -20.95 21.80
C ASP A 217 12.90 -19.52 21.28
N GLY A 218 13.95 -18.89 21.82
CA GLY A 218 14.23 -17.48 21.55
C GLY A 218 13.37 -16.52 22.36
N ARG A 219 13.54 -15.22 22.10
CA ARG A 219 12.84 -14.16 22.82
C ARG A 219 11.46 -13.93 22.22
N LEU A 220 10.41 -14.12 23.01
CA LEU A 220 9.06 -13.71 22.66
C LEU A 220 8.95 -12.18 22.72
N GLU A 221 8.58 -11.57 21.60
CA GLU A 221 8.29 -10.14 21.48
C GLU A 221 6.85 -9.86 21.91
N ARG A 222 6.46 -8.57 22.01
CA ARG A 222 5.06 -8.26 22.29
C ARG A 222 4.21 -8.65 21.09
N LEU A 223 3.17 -9.44 21.31
CA LEU A 223 2.27 -9.87 20.23
C LEU A 223 1.72 -8.68 19.42
N GLU A 224 1.46 -7.55 20.06
CA GLU A 224 1.03 -6.31 19.40
C GLU A 224 2.00 -5.82 18.30
N GLU A 225 3.31 -5.93 18.51
CA GLU A 225 4.33 -5.49 17.54
C GLU A 225 4.36 -6.42 16.32
N VAL A 226 4.18 -7.73 16.55
CA VAL A 226 4.06 -8.72 15.47
C VAL A 226 2.78 -8.51 14.68
N LEU A 227 1.66 -8.24 15.35
CA LEU A 227 0.37 -7.99 14.70
C LEU A 227 0.39 -6.73 13.82
N GLN A 228 1.08 -5.66 14.24
CA GLN A 228 1.26 -4.46 13.40
C GLN A 228 2.04 -4.76 12.12
N THR A 229 3.09 -5.57 12.22
CA THR A 229 3.88 -5.95 11.04
C THR A 229 3.10 -6.91 10.13
N LEU A 230 2.36 -7.83 10.74
CA LEU A 230 1.48 -8.77 10.05
C LEU A 230 0.34 -8.06 9.32
N ASP A 231 -0.33 -7.06 9.93
CA ASP A 231 -1.39 -6.30 9.26
C ASP A 231 -0.89 -5.66 7.96
N LYS A 232 0.30 -5.04 8.02
CA LYS A 232 0.89 -4.38 6.87
C LYS A 232 1.21 -5.37 5.76
N ALA A 233 1.78 -6.53 6.12
CA ALA A 233 2.10 -7.59 5.17
C ALA A 233 0.83 -8.15 4.51
N LEU A 234 -0.19 -8.49 5.30
CA LEU A 234 -1.47 -9.03 4.84
C LEU A 234 -2.20 -8.06 3.91
N ARG A 235 -2.31 -6.77 4.26
CA ARG A 235 -2.94 -5.75 3.41
C ARG A 235 -2.24 -5.57 2.08
N THR A 236 -0.90 -5.54 2.11
CA THR A 236 -0.09 -5.36 0.90
C THR A 236 -0.18 -6.59 -0.01
N ALA A 237 -0.32 -7.78 0.57
CA ALA A 237 -0.49 -9.05 -0.14
C ALA A 237 -1.96 -9.35 -0.53
N GLY A 238 -2.92 -8.49 -0.19
CA GLY A 238 -4.33 -8.65 -0.55
C GLY A 238 -5.12 -9.67 0.27
N PHE A 239 -4.67 -10.02 1.48
CA PHE A 239 -5.36 -10.90 2.41
C PHE A 239 -6.18 -10.09 3.42
N ILE A 240 -7.32 -9.55 2.99
CA ILE A 240 -8.10 -8.57 3.78
C ILE A 240 -8.86 -9.17 4.95
N ASP A 241 -9.51 -10.32 4.79
CA ASP A 241 -10.21 -10.95 5.91
C ASP A 241 -9.24 -11.33 7.04
N ALA A 242 -8.09 -11.89 6.68
CA ALA A 242 -6.99 -12.13 7.62
C ALA A 242 -6.43 -10.83 8.25
N THR A 243 -6.39 -9.73 7.49
CA THR A 243 -6.01 -8.42 8.03
C THR A 243 -6.97 -8.00 9.16
N VAL A 244 -8.28 -8.13 8.93
CA VAL A 244 -9.30 -7.80 9.93
C VAL A 244 -9.11 -8.65 11.19
N MET A 245 -8.90 -9.97 11.05
CA MET A 245 -8.63 -10.86 12.19
C MET A 245 -7.42 -10.41 13.03
N ALA A 246 -6.31 -10.06 12.36
CA ALA A 246 -5.09 -9.60 13.04
C ALA A 246 -5.31 -8.25 13.76
N LEU A 247 -6.03 -7.32 13.13
CA LEU A 247 -6.34 -6.01 13.70
C LEU A 247 -7.35 -6.09 14.85
N ASP A 248 -8.36 -6.96 14.75
CA ASP A 248 -9.28 -7.26 15.85
C ASP A 248 -8.53 -7.72 17.10
N MET A 249 -7.55 -8.62 16.92
CA MET A 249 -6.71 -9.07 18.02
C MET A 249 -5.84 -7.93 18.56
N ALA A 250 -5.23 -7.12 17.68
CA ALA A 250 -4.42 -5.98 18.11
C ALA A 250 -5.24 -4.97 18.93
N LEU A 251 -6.50 -4.73 18.54
CA LEU A 251 -7.43 -3.84 19.25
C LEU A 251 -7.98 -4.44 20.53
N LYS A 252 -8.08 -5.77 20.64
CA LYS A 252 -8.38 -6.44 21.93
C LYS A 252 -7.24 -6.24 22.94
N LEU A 253 -5.99 -6.34 22.49
CA LEU A 253 -4.81 -6.14 23.34
C LEU A 253 -4.59 -4.67 23.70
N ALA A 254 -4.74 -3.78 22.72
CA ALA A 254 -4.55 -2.34 22.87
C ALA A 254 -5.73 -1.54 22.30
N PRO A 255 -6.86 -1.40 23.04
CA PRO A 255 -8.06 -0.72 22.56
C PRO A 255 -7.89 0.76 22.19
N GLY A 256 -6.83 1.39 22.69
CA GLY A 256 -6.46 2.79 22.42
C GLY A 256 -5.50 2.98 21.25
N ASN A 257 -5.09 1.91 20.56
CA ASN A 257 -4.16 2.02 19.43
C ASN A 257 -4.86 2.65 18.21
N ALA A 258 -4.69 3.97 18.05
CA ALA A 258 -5.36 4.74 17.00
C ALA A 258 -4.94 4.30 15.58
N LEU A 259 -3.67 3.93 15.38
CA LEU A 259 -3.20 3.44 14.07
C LEU A 259 -3.82 2.09 13.72
N ALA A 260 -3.88 1.15 14.67
CA ALA A 260 -4.52 -0.15 14.44
C ALA A 260 -6.00 0.03 14.11
N ARG A 261 -6.71 0.93 14.83
CA ARG A 261 -8.13 1.18 14.57
C ARG A 261 -8.36 1.89 13.24
N TRP A 262 -7.48 2.81 12.87
CA TRP A 262 -7.48 3.39 11.54
C TRP A 262 -7.26 2.35 10.44
N ASN A 263 -6.25 1.48 10.57
CA ASN A 263 -6.04 0.40 9.60
C ASN A 263 -7.22 -0.57 9.55
N HIS A 264 -7.88 -0.81 10.69
CA HIS A 264 -9.07 -1.66 10.78
C HIS A 264 -10.23 -1.04 9.99
N SER A 265 -10.43 0.28 10.09
CA SER A 265 -11.39 1.01 9.28
C SER A 265 -11.21 0.73 7.78
N LEU A 266 -9.98 0.83 7.27
CA LEU A 266 -9.68 0.64 5.84
C LEU A 266 -9.94 -0.82 5.41
N ALA A 267 -9.60 -1.79 6.26
CA ALA A 267 -9.85 -3.21 5.99
C ALA A 267 -11.35 -3.55 5.99
N CYS A 268 -12.11 -3.04 6.96
CA CYS A 268 -13.57 -3.16 7.01
C CYS A 268 -14.26 -2.53 5.78
N LEU A 269 -13.83 -1.33 5.38
CA LEU A 269 -14.33 -0.68 4.17
C LEU A 269 -14.05 -1.51 2.92
N ALA A 270 -12.83 -2.06 2.79
CA ALA A 270 -12.46 -2.88 1.64
C ALA A 270 -13.31 -4.15 1.50
N ARG A 271 -13.71 -4.77 2.61
CA ARG A 271 -14.61 -5.95 2.62
C ARG A 271 -16.10 -5.60 2.58
N GLY A 272 -16.46 -4.32 2.50
CA GLY A 272 -17.85 -3.86 2.44
C GLY A 272 -18.57 -3.71 3.79
N ASP A 273 -17.86 -3.89 4.92
CA ASP A 273 -18.40 -3.57 6.24
C ASP A 273 -18.28 -2.05 6.50
N PHE A 274 -19.19 -1.31 5.88
CA PHE A 274 -19.21 0.15 5.96
C PHE A 274 -19.60 0.67 7.33
N ALA A 275 -20.42 -0.08 8.09
CA ALA A 275 -20.86 0.36 9.41
C ALA A 275 -19.68 0.45 10.37
N THR A 276 -18.91 -0.63 10.50
CA THR A 276 -17.69 -0.66 11.32
C THR A 276 -16.61 0.22 10.70
N GLY A 277 -16.42 0.11 9.38
CA GLY A 277 -15.43 0.86 8.64
C GLY A 277 -15.53 2.37 8.89
N TRP A 278 -16.71 2.97 8.72
CA TRP A 278 -16.88 4.41 8.93
C TRP A 278 -16.79 4.83 10.39
N ALA A 279 -17.23 4.00 11.33
CA ALA A 279 -17.11 4.31 12.75
C ALA A 279 -15.64 4.37 13.19
N ASP A 280 -14.84 3.40 12.76
CA ASP A 280 -13.41 3.35 13.08
C ASP A 280 -12.60 4.38 12.28
N TYR A 281 -13.09 4.83 11.11
CA TYR A 281 -12.46 5.86 10.30
C TYR A 281 -12.30 7.19 11.07
N GLU A 282 -13.18 7.47 12.03
CA GLU A 282 -13.09 8.67 12.89
C GLU A 282 -11.85 8.69 13.79
N TRP A 283 -11.19 7.55 14.00
CA TRP A 283 -9.97 7.47 14.80
C TRP A 283 -8.74 8.12 14.15
N ARG A 284 -8.82 8.50 12.87
CA ARG A 284 -7.80 9.36 12.25
C ARG A 284 -7.55 10.65 13.02
N TRP A 285 -8.56 11.18 13.70
CA TRP A 285 -8.45 12.40 14.50
C TRP A 285 -7.78 12.21 15.86
N VAL A 286 -7.53 10.96 16.25
CA VAL A 286 -6.83 10.58 17.48
C VAL A 286 -5.41 10.06 17.15
N TRP A 287 -5.13 9.77 15.87
CA TRP A 287 -3.83 9.32 15.44
C TRP A 287 -2.90 10.51 15.18
N ASP A 288 -1.94 10.73 16.07
CA ASP A 288 -1.03 11.89 16.04
C ASP A 288 -0.15 11.99 14.77
N GLN A 289 0.01 10.91 14.01
CA GLN A 289 0.79 10.92 12.76
C GLN A 289 -0.11 11.01 11.52
N PHE A 290 -1.41 11.21 11.68
CA PHE A 290 -2.30 11.44 10.55
C PHE A 290 -1.90 12.76 9.85
N PRO A 291 -1.66 12.77 8.52
CA PRO A 291 -1.06 13.93 7.86
C PRO A 291 -1.90 15.21 7.87
N GLU A 292 -3.23 15.09 7.89
CA GLU A 292 -4.12 16.26 7.92
C GLU A 292 -4.35 16.70 9.37
N PRO A 293 -4.13 17.98 9.70
CA PRO A 293 -4.30 18.46 11.06
C PRO A 293 -5.77 18.41 11.47
N ARG A 294 -6.02 17.96 12.69
CA ARG A 294 -7.33 18.14 13.31
C ARG A 294 -7.64 19.63 13.46
N ARG A 295 -8.79 20.06 12.94
CA ARG A 295 -9.18 21.47 12.96
C ARG A 295 -9.99 21.80 14.21
N ILE A 296 -9.68 22.96 14.80
CA ILE A 296 -10.46 23.60 15.85
C ILE A 296 -11.08 24.84 15.22
N LEU A 297 -12.39 24.77 14.90
CA LEU A 297 -13.13 25.87 14.29
C LEU A 297 -14.05 26.54 15.33
N ALA A 298 -14.51 27.75 15.03
CA ALA A 298 -15.35 28.52 15.96
C ALA A 298 -16.76 27.92 16.17
N ALA A 299 -17.25 27.12 15.21
CA ALA A 299 -18.49 26.36 15.36
C ALA A 299 -18.20 24.97 15.95
N PRO A 300 -19.17 24.33 16.63
CA PRO A 300 -19.04 22.94 17.06
C PRO A 300 -19.07 21.96 15.87
N GLN A 301 -18.40 20.83 16.02
CA GLN A 301 -18.48 19.74 15.05
C GLN A 301 -19.87 19.10 15.11
N TRP A 302 -20.51 18.90 13.95
CA TRP A 302 -21.78 18.18 13.84
C TRP A 302 -21.62 16.71 14.22
N ARG A 303 -22.51 16.20 15.07
CA ARG A 303 -22.55 14.83 15.61
C ARG A 303 -23.91 14.16 15.43
N GLY A 304 -24.75 14.68 14.53
CA GLY A 304 -26.09 14.15 14.25
C GLY A 304 -27.23 15.00 14.82
N GLU A 305 -26.95 16.21 15.30
CA GLU A 305 -27.97 17.18 15.70
C GLU A 305 -28.89 17.54 14.53
N ASN A 306 -30.10 18.04 14.83
CA ASN A 306 -31.04 18.49 13.82
C ASN A 306 -30.48 19.71 13.07
N LEU A 307 -30.43 19.60 11.75
CA LEU A 307 -29.87 20.59 10.83
C LEU A 307 -30.94 21.42 10.09
N ALA A 308 -32.22 21.23 10.39
CA ALA A 308 -33.30 22.00 9.75
C ALA A 308 -33.14 23.51 10.00
N GLY A 309 -33.04 24.28 8.92
CA GLY A 309 -32.81 25.73 8.97
C GLY A 309 -31.44 26.15 9.50
N LYS A 310 -30.49 25.21 9.62
CA LYS A 310 -29.12 25.46 10.11
C LYS A 310 -28.15 25.72 8.99
N ARG A 311 -27.05 26.40 9.32
CA ARG A 311 -25.93 26.66 8.42
C ARG A 311 -24.78 25.74 8.78
N ILE A 312 -24.29 24.97 7.80
CA ILE A 312 -23.22 24.00 8.03
C ILE A 312 -22.00 24.27 7.12
N TYR A 313 -20.82 24.14 7.70
CA TYR A 313 -19.54 24.20 7.00
C TYR A 313 -18.97 22.79 6.80
N VAL A 314 -19.02 22.29 5.58
CA VAL A 314 -18.41 21.01 5.20
C VAL A 314 -17.02 21.29 4.66
N TRP A 315 -15.99 20.66 5.19
CA TRP A 315 -14.62 20.91 4.75
C TRP A 315 -13.93 19.67 4.25
N GLY A 316 -13.33 19.78 3.06
CA GLY A 316 -12.55 18.72 2.44
C GLY A 316 -11.28 18.45 3.24
N GLU A 317 -10.90 17.18 3.31
CA GLU A 317 -9.67 16.66 3.91
C GLU A 317 -8.98 15.71 2.91
N GLN A 318 -7.73 15.34 3.19
CA GLN A 318 -6.95 14.40 2.36
C GLN A 318 -6.68 14.93 0.93
N GLY A 319 -6.74 14.05 -0.07
CA GLY A 319 -6.36 14.32 -1.45
C GLY A 319 -7.51 14.78 -2.35
N PHE A 320 -7.18 15.13 -3.59
CA PHE A 320 -8.17 15.59 -4.56
C PHE A 320 -9.17 14.49 -4.97
N GLY A 321 -8.70 13.24 -5.07
CA GLY A 321 -9.56 12.10 -5.36
C GLY A 321 -10.62 11.90 -4.29
N ASP A 322 -10.24 12.06 -3.01
CA ASP A 322 -11.13 11.96 -1.87
C ASP A 322 -12.24 13.01 -1.91
N ILE A 323 -11.85 14.27 -2.13
CA ILE A 323 -12.81 15.36 -2.24
C ILE A 323 -13.80 15.09 -3.39
N LEU A 324 -13.29 14.71 -4.57
CA LEU A 324 -14.15 14.40 -5.73
C LEU A 324 -15.11 13.23 -5.44
N GLN A 325 -14.62 12.16 -4.82
CA GLN A 325 -15.42 10.98 -4.50
C GLN A 325 -16.55 11.27 -3.51
N PHE A 326 -16.28 12.10 -2.50
CA PHE A 326 -17.22 12.34 -1.40
C PHE A 326 -18.08 13.60 -1.56
N THR A 327 -17.76 14.48 -2.52
CA THR A 327 -18.57 15.68 -2.81
C THR A 327 -20.08 15.40 -2.99
N PRO A 328 -20.53 14.30 -3.64
CA PRO A 328 -21.95 13.96 -3.73
C PRO A 328 -22.69 13.86 -2.39
N LEU A 329 -21.98 13.58 -1.28
CA LEU A 329 -22.60 13.55 0.04
C LEU A 329 -23.08 14.93 0.49
N ALA A 330 -22.55 16.02 -0.07
CA ALA A 330 -23.05 17.36 0.20
C ALA A 330 -24.49 17.56 -0.31
N HIS A 331 -24.83 16.99 -1.48
CA HIS A 331 -26.21 16.96 -1.98
C HIS A 331 -27.12 16.17 -1.04
N ILE A 332 -26.67 14.98 -0.64
CA ILE A 332 -27.44 14.10 0.26
C ILE A 332 -27.68 14.79 1.61
N LEU A 333 -26.66 15.44 2.16
CA LEU A 333 -26.76 16.19 3.40
C LEU A 333 -27.77 17.35 3.28
N ARG A 334 -27.69 18.15 2.22
CA ARG A 334 -28.64 19.23 1.94
C ARG A 334 -30.07 18.72 1.83
N ASP A 335 -30.28 17.69 1.01
CA ASP A 335 -31.61 17.22 0.65
C ASP A 335 -32.30 16.48 1.80
N ARG A 336 -31.56 15.75 2.62
CA ARG A 336 -32.11 15.01 3.77
C ARG A 336 -32.42 15.89 4.98
N HIS A 337 -31.73 17.03 5.13
CA HIS A 337 -31.74 17.77 6.39
C HIS A 337 -32.32 19.18 6.33
N GLY A 338 -32.76 19.68 5.17
CA GLY A 338 -33.46 20.97 5.08
C GLY A 338 -32.63 22.15 5.60
N LEU A 339 -31.35 22.18 5.22
CA LEU A 339 -30.39 23.22 5.62
C LEU A 339 -30.82 24.62 5.14
N ALA A 340 -30.46 25.65 5.91
CA ALA A 340 -30.56 27.04 5.45
C ALA A 340 -29.41 27.41 4.50
N ASP A 341 -28.21 26.89 4.76
CA ASP A 341 -27.00 27.17 3.98
C ASP A 341 -26.00 26.01 4.13
N LEU A 342 -25.31 25.67 3.03
CA LEU A 342 -24.21 24.70 3.03
C LEU A 342 -23.04 25.32 2.28
N VAL A 343 -21.91 25.39 2.96
CA VAL A 343 -20.62 25.77 2.36
C VAL A 343 -19.72 24.56 2.30
N LEU A 344 -19.17 24.29 1.11
CA LEU A 344 -18.19 23.24 0.88
C LEU A 344 -16.80 23.86 0.67
N GLU A 345 -15.92 23.69 1.64
CA GLU A 345 -14.50 24.04 1.52
C GLU A 345 -13.73 22.93 0.80
N VAL A 346 -12.93 23.30 -0.21
CA VAL A 346 -12.11 22.37 -0.98
C VAL A 346 -10.72 22.93 -1.23
N SER A 347 -9.75 22.07 -1.57
CA SER A 347 -8.43 22.55 -1.98
C SER A 347 -8.52 23.45 -3.22
N SER A 348 -7.73 24.52 -3.28
CA SER A 348 -7.81 25.55 -4.32
C SER A 348 -7.87 25.03 -5.77
N PRO A 349 -7.09 23.99 -6.16
CA PRO A 349 -7.17 23.46 -7.53
C PRO A 349 -8.50 22.82 -7.92
N LEU A 350 -9.35 22.46 -6.94
CA LEU A 350 -10.69 21.91 -7.17
C LEU A 350 -11.79 22.97 -7.12
N THR A 351 -11.52 24.17 -6.61
CA THR A 351 -12.55 25.20 -6.38
C THR A 351 -13.30 25.52 -7.67
N GLY A 352 -12.59 25.80 -8.78
CA GLY A 352 -13.22 26.22 -10.03
C GLY A 352 -14.12 25.15 -10.66
N VAL A 353 -13.67 23.88 -10.68
CA VAL A 353 -14.48 22.79 -11.25
C VAL A 353 -15.70 22.49 -10.38
N LEU A 354 -15.54 22.48 -9.05
CA LEU A 354 -16.62 22.15 -8.13
C LEU A 354 -17.63 23.29 -7.99
N SER A 355 -17.18 24.55 -7.95
CA SER A 355 -18.10 25.70 -7.97
C SER A 355 -18.94 25.71 -9.24
N THR A 356 -18.35 25.37 -10.38
CA THR A 356 -19.05 25.29 -11.66
C THR A 356 -20.08 24.17 -11.67
N ALA A 357 -19.70 22.96 -11.25
CA ALA A 357 -20.58 21.80 -11.25
C ALA A 357 -21.75 21.93 -10.26
N LEU A 358 -21.51 22.56 -9.11
CA LEU A 358 -22.47 22.68 -8.01
C LEU A 358 -23.27 24.00 -8.03
N ALA A 359 -22.98 24.93 -8.93
CA ALA A 359 -23.68 26.22 -9.01
C ALA A 359 -25.20 26.06 -9.19
N LYS A 360 -25.62 25.11 -10.04
CA LYS A 360 -27.04 24.78 -10.29
C LYS A 360 -27.77 24.25 -9.05
N ASP A 361 -27.00 23.75 -8.09
CA ASP A 361 -27.47 23.11 -6.87
C ASP A 361 -27.49 24.09 -5.68
N GLY A 362 -27.05 25.34 -5.86
CA GLY A 362 -27.01 26.33 -4.79
C GLY A 362 -26.02 25.99 -3.67
N ILE A 363 -25.09 25.05 -3.88
CA ILE A 363 -24.04 24.71 -2.92
C ILE A 363 -22.86 25.66 -3.15
N ARG A 364 -22.52 26.46 -2.13
CA ARG A 364 -21.41 27.42 -2.22
C ARG A 364 -20.09 26.71 -1.98
N VAL A 365 -19.19 26.74 -2.97
CA VAL A 365 -17.84 26.16 -2.87
C VAL A 365 -16.82 27.26 -2.59
N VAL A 366 -15.91 27.02 -1.64
CA VAL A 366 -14.86 27.96 -1.25
C VAL A 366 -13.49 27.28 -1.19
N PRO A 367 -12.38 27.99 -1.50
CA PRO A 367 -11.05 27.42 -1.33
C PRO A 367 -10.68 27.29 0.15
N ARG A 368 -9.89 26.28 0.50
CA ARG A 368 -9.28 26.10 1.82
C ARG A 368 -8.41 27.32 2.17
N PRO A 369 -8.49 27.87 3.40
CA PRO A 369 -7.67 29.01 3.81
C PRO A 369 -6.25 28.56 4.21
N ASP A 370 -5.30 29.50 4.24
CA ASP A 370 -3.92 29.23 4.67
C ASP A 370 -3.85 28.76 6.12
N ASN A 371 -4.71 29.32 6.99
CA ASN A 371 -4.86 28.85 8.37
C ASN A 371 -6.01 27.82 8.45
N PRO A 372 -5.72 26.52 8.68
CA PRO A 372 -6.75 25.48 8.69
C PRO A 372 -7.71 25.59 9.90
N HIS A 373 -7.43 26.44 10.88
CA HIS A 373 -8.27 26.67 12.06
C HIS A 373 -9.27 27.82 11.90
N MET A 374 -9.43 28.35 10.69
CA MET A 374 -10.40 29.40 10.39
C MET A 374 -11.32 28.96 9.25
N PHE A 375 -12.52 29.52 9.20
CA PHE A 375 -13.36 29.42 8.01
C PHE A 375 -12.75 30.28 6.89
N SER A 376 -12.89 29.83 5.63
CA SER A 376 -12.50 30.65 4.45
C SER A 376 -13.34 31.90 4.26
N VAL A 377 -14.40 32.06 5.05
CA VAL A 377 -15.42 33.08 4.90
C VAL A 377 -15.74 33.70 6.27
N GLN A 378 -16.27 34.92 6.26
CA GLN A 378 -16.51 35.70 7.49
C GLN A 378 -17.84 35.37 8.18
N GLU A 379 -18.68 34.53 7.57
CA GLU A 379 -19.97 34.20 8.18
C GLU A 379 -19.84 33.19 9.34
N SER A 380 -20.81 33.21 10.25
CA SER A 380 -20.94 32.20 11.29
C SER A 380 -21.71 30.97 10.81
N PHE A 381 -21.35 29.81 11.36
CA PHE A 381 -21.99 28.53 11.11
C PHE A 381 -22.51 27.94 12.41
N ASP A 382 -23.64 27.23 12.36
CA ASP A 382 -24.15 26.49 13.50
C ASP A 382 -23.28 25.25 13.78
N TYR A 383 -22.81 24.59 12.71
CA TYR A 383 -21.96 23.40 12.80
C TYR A 383 -20.91 23.34 11.70
N HIS A 384 -19.86 22.52 11.90
CA HIS A 384 -18.95 22.10 10.83
C HIS A 384 -18.77 20.58 10.82
N VAL A 385 -18.35 20.01 9.68
CA VAL A 385 -18.08 18.57 9.57
C VAL A 385 -17.00 18.29 8.53
N PRO A 386 -16.02 17.40 8.81
CA PRO A 386 -15.08 16.95 7.78
C PRO A 386 -15.82 16.13 6.72
N LEU A 387 -15.51 16.35 5.44
CA LEU A 387 -16.22 15.72 4.31
C LEU A 387 -16.21 14.18 4.41
N LEU A 388 -15.09 13.57 4.83
CA LEU A 388 -14.98 12.11 4.94
C LEU A 388 -15.54 11.55 6.27
N SER A 389 -16.13 12.40 7.12
CA SER A 389 -16.95 11.95 8.26
C SER A 389 -18.42 11.80 7.88
N LEU A 390 -18.86 12.41 6.77
CA LEU A 390 -20.23 12.30 6.29
C LEU A 390 -20.69 10.85 6.04
N PRO A 391 -19.87 9.92 5.53
CA PRO A 391 -20.28 8.52 5.41
C PRO A 391 -20.76 7.93 6.74
N HIS A 392 -20.05 8.22 7.83
CA HIS A 392 -20.45 7.78 9.17
C HIS A 392 -21.74 8.48 9.62
N MET A 393 -21.77 9.81 9.55
CA MET A 393 -22.90 10.63 10.02
C MET A 393 -24.20 10.34 9.26
N LEU A 394 -24.10 9.99 7.97
CA LEU A 394 -25.23 9.67 7.12
C LEU A 394 -25.55 8.17 7.08
N SER A 395 -24.81 7.35 7.85
CA SER A 395 -24.94 5.88 7.89
C SER A 395 -24.88 5.25 6.50
N LEU A 396 -23.88 5.65 5.70
CA LEU A 396 -23.70 5.19 4.33
C LEU A 396 -23.41 3.67 4.30
N ARG A 397 -24.13 2.95 3.43
CA ARG A 397 -23.93 1.51 3.18
C ARG A 397 -23.52 1.28 1.73
N VAL A 398 -22.97 0.11 1.43
CA VAL A 398 -22.60 -0.29 0.06
C VAL A 398 -23.79 -0.18 -0.91
N ALA A 399 -25.00 -0.54 -0.46
CA ALA A 399 -26.22 -0.47 -1.26
C ALA A 399 -26.65 0.97 -1.63
N ASP A 400 -26.08 1.98 -0.98
CA ASP A 400 -26.32 3.38 -1.29
C ASP A 400 -25.35 3.91 -2.37
N LEU A 401 -24.43 3.07 -2.85
CA LEU A 401 -23.52 3.36 -3.95
C LEU A 401 -24.07 2.89 -5.31
N PRO A 402 -23.71 3.55 -6.42
CA PRO A 402 -22.83 4.73 -6.51
C PRO A 402 -23.52 6.01 -6.02
N LEU A 403 -22.73 6.96 -5.50
CA LEU A 403 -23.22 8.28 -5.11
C LEU A 403 -23.40 9.15 -6.35
N LEU A 404 -24.63 9.25 -6.86
CA LEU A 404 -25.05 10.13 -7.98
C LEU A 404 -24.15 10.04 -9.24
N PRO A 405 -24.29 9.00 -10.09
CA PRO A 405 -23.50 8.88 -11.31
C PRO A 405 -23.59 10.11 -12.22
N GLY A 406 -22.45 10.61 -12.69
CA GLY A 406 -22.41 11.75 -13.61
C GLY A 406 -22.83 13.10 -13.00
N TRP A 407 -22.81 13.22 -11.66
CA TRP A 407 -23.19 14.45 -10.97
C TRP A 407 -22.38 15.67 -11.41
N LEU A 408 -21.12 15.47 -11.82
CA LEU A 408 -20.23 16.53 -12.27
C LEU A 408 -20.45 16.80 -13.77
N THR A 409 -21.30 17.77 -14.08
CA THR A 409 -21.55 18.26 -15.44
C THR A 409 -20.99 19.66 -15.61
N LEU A 410 -20.29 19.92 -16.72
CA LEU A 410 -19.81 21.26 -17.07
C LEU A 410 -20.80 21.98 -18.00
N PRO A 411 -20.93 23.32 -17.91
CA PRO A 411 -21.61 24.13 -18.91
C PRO A 411 -20.98 23.99 -20.30
N GLU A 412 -21.77 24.16 -21.35
CA GLU A 412 -21.33 24.01 -22.76
C GLU A 412 -20.14 24.93 -23.10
N GLU A 413 -20.05 26.11 -22.50
CA GLU A 413 -18.90 27.02 -22.69
C GLU A 413 -17.57 26.37 -22.28
N GLN A 414 -17.55 25.69 -21.12
CA GLN A 414 -16.35 25.00 -20.64
C GLN A 414 -16.05 23.76 -21.48
N VAL A 415 -17.08 23.03 -21.92
CA VAL A 415 -16.91 21.90 -22.84
C VAL A 415 -16.32 22.39 -24.17
N ALA A 416 -16.81 23.50 -24.72
CA ALA A 416 -16.29 24.11 -25.94
C ALA A 416 -14.84 24.59 -25.79
N ARG A 417 -14.47 25.17 -24.63
CA ARG A 417 -13.06 25.48 -24.31
C ARG A 417 -12.20 24.23 -24.35
N GLY A 418 -12.66 23.11 -23.79
CA GLY A 418 -11.94 21.83 -23.87
C GLY A 418 -11.66 21.37 -25.30
N ARG A 419 -12.59 21.60 -26.24
CA ARG A 419 -12.41 21.26 -27.67
C ARG A 419 -11.24 22.00 -28.30
N THR A 420 -11.01 23.27 -27.92
CA THR A 420 -9.94 24.09 -28.50
C THR A 420 -8.55 23.68 -28.00
N LEU A 421 -8.46 22.97 -26.88
CA LEU A 421 -7.22 22.43 -26.34
C LEU A 421 -6.77 21.17 -27.08
N LEU A 422 -7.69 20.48 -27.75
CA LEU A 422 -7.46 19.26 -28.51
C LEU A 422 -7.24 19.56 -30.01
N PRO A 423 -6.50 18.70 -30.73
CA PRO A 423 -6.48 18.74 -32.19
C PRO A 423 -7.90 18.49 -32.76
N PRO A 424 -8.16 18.79 -34.05
CA PRO A 424 -9.43 18.47 -34.70
C PRO A 424 -9.73 16.95 -34.71
N PRO A 425 -11.00 16.52 -34.70
CA PRO A 425 -11.35 15.10 -34.80
C PRO A 425 -10.94 14.54 -36.17
N ASN A 426 -10.41 13.32 -36.18
CA ASN A 426 -10.01 12.60 -37.40
C ASN A 426 -10.74 11.24 -37.55
N GLY A 427 -11.76 10.99 -36.72
CA GLY A 427 -12.53 9.73 -36.68
C GLY A 427 -11.94 8.64 -35.79
N ARG A 428 -10.73 8.82 -35.22
CA ARG A 428 -10.15 7.91 -34.22
C ARG A 428 -10.71 8.19 -32.83
N ARG A 429 -10.72 7.16 -31.99
CA ARG A 429 -11.20 7.26 -30.59
C ARG A 429 -10.24 8.15 -29.79
N ARG A 430 -10.76 9.09 -29.02
CA ARG A 430 -9.95 10.00 -28.20
C ARG A 430 -9.81 9.46 -26.79
N VAL A 431 -8.59 9.10 -26.41
CA VAL A 431 -8.33 8.46 -25.11
C VAL A 431 -7.36 9.29 -24.29
N GLY A 432 -7.78 9.63 -23.07
CA GLY A 432 -6.93 10.28 -22.09
C GLY A 432 -6.09 9.26 -21.32
N VAL A 433 -4.84 9.60 -20.98
CA VAL A 433 -3.99 8.74 -20.14
C VAL A 433 -3.37 9.49 -18.97
N VAL A 434 -3.39 8.86 -17.79
CA VAL A 434 -2.65 9.28 -16.57
C VAL A 434 -1.99 8.07 -15.96
N TRP A 435 -0.66 8.07 -15.86
CA TRP A 435 0.09 6.89 -15.44
C TRP A 435 0.77 7.05 -14.08
N ALA A 436 0.77 8.26 -13.50
CA ALA A 436 1.42 8.50 -12.24
C ALA A 436 0.69 9.47 -11.30
N GLY A 437 0.78 9.18 -10.01
CA GLY A 437 0.36 10.04 -8.92
C GLY A 437 1.40 11.11 -8.58
N ARG A 438 1.30 11.62 -7.34
CA ARG A 438 2.26 12.58 -6.79
C ARG A 438 3.46 11.83 -6.20
N PRO A 439 4.71 12.16 -6.59
CA PRO A 439 5.90 11.50 -6.05
C PRO A 439 6.05 11.58 -4.52
N GLN A 440 5.48 12.62 -3.89
CA GLN A 440 5.52 12.81 -2.43
C GLN A 440 4.57 11.88 -1.66
N HIS A 441 3.73 11.11 -2.35
CA HIS A 441 2.83 10.14 -1.72
C HIS A 441 3.62 8.87 -1.37
N SER A 442 3.49 8.37 -0.13
CA SER A 442 4.28 7.24 0.40
C SER A 442 4.18 5.97 -0.46
N GLU A 443 3.00 5.72 -1.05
CA GLU A 443 2.76 4.55 -1.92
C GLU A 443 2.93 4.84 -3.43
N ASP A 444 3.45 6.02 -3.85
CA ASP A 444 3.54 6.39 -5.27
C ASP A 444 4.30 5.37 -6.12
N ALA A 445 5.43 4.88 -5.60
CA ALA A 445 6.28 3.89 -6.26
C ALA A 445 5.56 2.58 -6.59
N ARG A 446 4.49 2.25 -5.86
CA ARG A 446 3.69 1.03 -6.04
C ARG A 446 2.44 1.27 -6.87
N ARG A 447 1.81 2.43 -6.72
CA ARG A 447 0.53 2.78 -7.39
C ARG A 447 0.71 3.38 -8.79
N SER A 448 1.88 3.93 -9.08
CA SER A 448 2.18 4.54 -10.37
C SER A 448 2.73 3.52 -11.35
N LEU A 449 2.30 3.61 -12.61
CA LEU A 449 2.81 2.78 -13.69
C LEU A 449 4.25 3.22 -14.05
N PRO A 450 5.21 2.29 -14.07
CA PRO A 450 6.55 2.55 -14.57
C PRO A 450 6.52 3.03 -16.03
N LEU A 451 7.33 4.04 -16.37
CA LEU A 451 7.36 4.63 -17.70
C LEU A 451 7.60 3.61 -18.82
N ALA A 452 8.42 2.58 -18.53
CA ALA A 452 8.72 1.49 -19.45
C ALA A 452 7.47 0.73 -19.94
N HIS A 453 6.38 0.75 -19.17
CA HIS A 453 5.12 0.08 -19.52
C HIS A 453 4.11 1.00 -20.23
N LEU A 454 4.32 2.32 -20.25
CA LEU A 454 3.38 3.25 -20.87
C LEU A 454 3.18 2.96 -22.37
N GLY A 455 4.25 2.59 -23.09
CA GLY A 455 4.14 2.19 -24.50
C GLY A 455 3.17 1.04 -24.73
N ALA A 456 3.22 0.02 -23.86
CA ALA A 456 2.32 -1.13 -23.93
C ALA A 456 0.85 -0.76 -23.64
N VAL A 457 0.61 0.23 -22.78
CA VAL A 457 -0.74 0.81 -22.59
C VAL A 457 -1.23 1.47 -23.88
N LEU A 458 -0.38 2.26 -24.55
CA LEU A 458 -0.75 2.89 -25.81
C LEU A 458 -1.03 1.84 -26.92
N ASP A 459 -0.27 0.75 -26.93
CA ASP A 459 -0.45 -0.37 -27.87
C ASP A 459 -1.70 -1.22 -27.58
N ALA A 460 -2.26 -1.14 -26.37
CA ALA A 460 -3.48 -1.88 -26.01
C ALA A 460 -4.73 -1.35 -26.75
N ILE A 461 -4.72 -0.09 -27.20
CA ILE A 461 -5.80 0.57 -27.95
C ILE A 461 -5.22 1.20 -29.23
N PRO A 462 -4.93 0.40 -30.26
CA PRO A 462 -4.16 0.84 -31.44
C PRO A 462 -4.91 1.82 -32.35
N ASP A 463 -6.23 1.91 -32.24
CA ASP A 463 -7.12 2.81 -32.99
C ASP A 463 -7.37 4.15 -32.29
N ALA A 464 -6.73 4.41 -31.15
CA ALA A 464 -6.88 5.65 -30.39
C ALA A 464 -5.93 6.78 -30.83
N ASP A 465 -6.40 8.00 -30.66
CA ASP A 465 -5.58 9.20 -30.47
C ASP A 465 -5.41 9.43 -28.97
N TRP A 466 -4.16 9.41 -28.51
CA TRP A 466 -3.84 9.46 -27.10
C TRP A 466 -3.50 10.87 -26.62
N PHE A 467 -4.08 11.26 -25.48
CA PHE A 467 -3.90 12.56 -24.85
C PHE A 467 -3.37 12.38 -23.42
N SER A 468 -2.19 12.91 -23.13
CA SER A 468 -1.67 12.92 -21.76
C SER A 468 -2.46 13.90 -20.92
N LEU A 469 -3.11 13.41 -19.87
CA LEU A 469 -3.71 14.22 -18.81
C LEU A 469 -2.78 14.32 -17.59
N GLN A 470 -1.55 13.80 -17.69
CA GLN A 470 -0.55 13.84 -16.62
C GLN A 470 -0.06 15.27 -16.42
N VAL A 471 -0.15 15.75 -15.19
CA VAL A 471 0.42 17.03 -14.76
C VAL A 471 1.49 16.81 -13.68
N GLY A 472 2.27 17.85 -13.41
CA GLY A 472 3.32 17.84 -12.37
C GLY A 472 4.66 17.27 -12.85
N PRO A 473 5.55 16.88 -11.92
CA PRO A 473 6.95 16.56 -12.23
C PRO A 473 7.16 15.45 -13.27
N ARG A 474 6.21 14.52 -13.38
CA ARG A 474 6.28 13.37 -14.31
C ARG A 474 5.64 13.64 -15.67
N ALA A 475 5.05 14.82 -15.90
CA ALA A 475 4.41 15.14 -17.18
C ALA A 475 5.39 15.09 -18.38
N GLY A 476 6.64 15.49 -18.16
CA GLY A 476 7.70 15.46 -19.17
C GLY A 476 8.06 14.07 -19.68
N GLU A 477 7.67 13.00 -18.98
CA GLU A 477 7.88 11.62 -19.44
C GLU A 477 7.11 11.33 -20.75
N SER A 478 6.04 12.07 -21.04
CA SER A 478 5.30 11.99 -22.31
C SER A 478 6.16 12.26 -23.55
N LEU A 479 7.26 13.01 -23.41
CA LEU A 479 8.19 13.31 -24.50
C LEU A 479 8.82 12.04 -25.09
N ALA A 480 8.96 10.97 -24.31
CA ALA A 480 9.45 9.68 -24.78
C ALA A 480 8.52 9.03 -25.83
N PHE A 481 7.26 9.48 -25.92
CA PHE A 481 6.23 8.97 -26.82
C PHE A 481 5.77 10.02 -27.84
N LYS A 482 6.65 10.97 -28.19
CA LYS A 482 6.36 12.01 -29.19
C LYS A 482 5.83 11.40 -30.49
N GLY A 483 4.71 11.93 -30.99
CA GLY A 483 4.03 11.44 -32.19
C GLY A 483 3.03 10.32 -31.94
N ARG A 484 3.04 9.70 -30.75
CA ARG A 484 2.05 8.71 -30.30
C ARG A 484 1.15 9.24 -29.19
N LEU A 485 1.65 10.18 -28.37
CA LEU A 485 0.97 10.77 -27.23
C LEU A 485 1.00 12.30 -27.33
N HIS A 486 -0.17 12.94 -27.32
CA HIS A 486 -0.30 14.39 -27.29
C HIS A 486 -0.17 14.90 -25.86
N ASP A 487 0.91 15.62 -25.56
CA ASP A 487 1.10 16.22 -24.24
C ASP A 487 0.20 17.45 -24.05
N LEU A 488 -0.75 17.38 -23.11
CA LEU A 488 -1.61 18.50 -22.75
C LEU A 488 -1.14 19.21 -21.49
N SER A 489 -0.10 18.72 -20.79
CA SER A 489 0.34 19.31 -19.52
C SER A 489 0.61 20.83 -19.56
N PRO A 490 1.12 21.44 -20.65
CA PRO A 490 1.31 22.90 -20.70
C PRO A 490 -0.01 23.69 -20.81
N LYS A 491 -1.12 23.00 -21.15
CA LYS A 491 -2.45 23.58 -21.35
C LYS A 491 -3.39 23.35 -20.17
N LEU A 492 -3.03 22.48 -19.22
CA LEU A 492 -3.86 22.12 -18.07
C LEU A 492 -3.38 22.86 -16.83
N GLN A 493 -4.03 23.98 -16.48
CA GLN A 493 -3.63 24.79 -15.33
C GLN A 493 -4.29 24.32 -14.03
N ASP A 494 -5.51 23.81 -14.12
CA ASP A 494 -6.28 23.33 -12.97
C ASP A 494 -7.23 22.16 -13.35
N PHE A 495 -8.10 21.78 -12.42
CA PHE A 495 -9.06 20.71 -12.65
C PHE A 495 -10.21 21.11 -13.59
N ILE A 496 -10.52 22.40 -13.79
CA ILE A 496 -11.57 22.77 -14.76
C ILE A 496 -11.07 22.60 -16.19
N ASP A 497 -9.80 22.94 -16.48
CA ASP A 497 -9.18 22.63 -17.77
C ASP A 497 -9.15 21.12 -18.03
N THR A 498 -8.75 20.34 -17.01
CA THR A 498 -8.69 18.88 -17.11
C THR A 498 -10.08 18.29 -17.36
N ALA A 499 -11.10 18.75 -16.64
CA ALA A 499 -12.48 18.32 -16.83
C ALA A 499 -13.04 18.73 -18.20
N ALA A 500 -12.73 19.94 -18.67
CA ALA A 500 -13.11 20.41 -19.99
C ALA A 500 -12.54 19.53 -21.12
N VAL A 501 -11.27 19.11 -20.99
CA VAL A 501 -10.68 18.15 -21.92
C VAL A 501 -11.38 16.80 -21.84
N ILE A 502 -11.55 16.24 -20.63
CA ILE A 502 -12.21 14.95 -20.40
C ILE A 502 -13.63 14.92 -20.99
N ALA A 503 -14.37 16.03 -20.93
CA ALA A 503 -15.70 16.14 -21.52
C ALA A 503 -15.71 15.80 -23.03
N ASN A 504 -14.58 16.02 -23.73
CA ASN A 504 -14.39 15.79 -25.16
C ASN A 504 -13.59 14.52 -25.49
N LEU A 505 -13.35 13.66 -24.51
CA LEU A 505 -12.76 12.33 -24.68
C LEU A 505 -13.85 11.25 -24.67
N ASP A 506 -13.56 10.15 -25.34
CA ASP A 506 -14.43 8.97 -25.39
C ASP A 506 -14.16 8.03 -24.21
N HIS A 507 -12.90 7.99 -23.75
CA HIS A 507 -12.41 7.05 -22.72
C HIS A 507 -11.23 7.65 -21.96
N VAL A 508 -11.00 7.19 -20.73
CA VAL A 508 -9.82 7.54 -19.94
C VAL A 508 -9.16 6.27 -19.40
N VAL A 509 -7.85 6.12 -19.61
CA VAL A 509 -7.04 5.10 -18.94
C VAL A 509 -6.23 5.77 -17.84
N ALA A 510 -6.40 5.35 -16.60
CA ALA A 510 -5.74 6.01 -15.47
C ALA A 510 -5.24 5.00 -14.45
N VAL A 511 -4.15 5.34 -13.75
CA VAL A 511 -3.92 4.79 -12.41
C VAL A 511 -4.75 5.56 -11.37
N ASP A 512 -4.84 5.01 -10.17
CA ASP A 512 -5.60 5.59 -9.06
C ASP A 512 -5.09 7.00 -8.70
N THR A 513 -5.78 8.02 -9.22
CA THR A 513 -5.42 9.44 -9.15
C THR A 513 -6.69 10.29 -9.11
N GLY A 514 -6.55 11.57 -8.75
CA GLY A 514 -7.66 12.53 -8.82
C GLY A 514 -8.32 12.62 -10.21
N VAL A 515 -7.58 12.34 -11.30
CA VAL A 515 -8.15 12.34 -12.66
C VAL A 515 -9.06 11.13 -12.89
N ALA A 516 -8.74 9.97 -12.32
CA ALA A 516 -9.62 8.80 -12.37
C ALA A 516 -10.95 9.07 -11.66
N HIS A 517 -10.90 9.73 -10.49
CA HIS A 517 -12.10 10.15 -9.76
C HIS A 517 -12.88 11.26 -10.48
N LEU A 518 -12.18 12.21 -11.13
CA LEU A 518 -12.80 13.27 -11.91
C LEU A 518 -13.58 12.69 -13.11
N ALA A 519 -12.93 11.87 -13.93
CA ALA A 519 -13.57 11.19 -15.06
C ALA A 519 -14.75 10.30 -14.59
N GLY A 520 -14.56 9.61 -13.46
CA GLY A 520 -15.59 8.87 -12.74
C GLY A 520 -16.83 9.71 -12.44
N SER A 521 -16.61 10.85 -11.78
CA SER A 521 -17.65 11.79 -11.36
C SER A 521 -18.39 12.45 -12.54
N MET A 522 -17.72 12.55 -13.68
CA MET A 522 -18.29 13.03 -14.95
C MET A 522 -19.08 11.96 -15.72
N GLY A 523 -19.09 10.71 -15.25
CA GLY A 523 -19.74 9.59 -15.93
C GLY A 523 -18.99 9.11 -17.18
N LYS A 524 -17.71 9.43 -17.33
CA LYS A 524 -16.90 8.98 -18.47
C LYS A 524 -16.44 7.53 -18.28
N PRO A 525 -16.40 6.69 -19.33
CA PRO A 525 -15.76 5.38 -19.24
C PRO A 525 -14.29 5.48 -18.81
N VAL A 526 -13.91 4.68 -17.81
CA VAL A 526 -12.53 4.65 -17.28
C VAL A 526 -12.02 3.22 -17.19
N SER A 527 -10.86 2.94 -17.79
CA SER A 527 -10.07 1.75 -17.45
C SER A 527 -9.04 2.13 -16.39
N LEU A 528 -9.21 1.61 -15.17
CA LEU A 528 -8.35 1.88 -14.04
C LEU A 528 -7.26 0.79 -13.93
N LEU A 529 -6.02 1.15 -14.20
CA LEU A 529 -4.86 0.29 -13.92
C LEU A 529 -4.49 0.41 -12.44
N LEU A 530 -4.61 -0.68 -11.69
CA LEU A 530 -4.55 -0.64 -10.23
C LEU A 530 -3.46 -1.55 -9.67
N ALA A 531 -2.76 -1.05 -8.65
CA ALA A 531 -1.75 -1.82 -7.93
C ALA A 531 -2.33 -3.06 -7.24
N HIS A 532 -1.47 -4.03 -6.97
CA HIS A 532 -1.85 -5.24 -6.24
C HIS A 532 -2.42 -4.94 -4.85
N SER A 533 -1.82 -3.97 -4.14
CA SER A 533 -2.25 -3.55 -2.80
C SER A 533 -3.70 -3.10 -2.80
N VAL A 534 -4.42 -3.47 -1.75
CA VAL A 534 -5.83 -3.11 -1.62
C VAL A 534 -5.96 -1.66 -1.17
N ASP A 535 -6.60 -0.86 -2.02
CA ASP A 535 -7.25 0.38 -1.62
C ASP A 535 -8.75 0.11 -1.55
N TRP A 536 -9.36 0.48 -0.42
CA TRP A 536 -10.73 0.13 -0.08
C TRP A 536 -11.77 0.70 -1.06
N ARG A 537 -11.44 1.76 -1.81
CA ARG A 537 -12.34 2.38 -2.81
C ARG A 537 -12.58 1.47 -4.02
N TRP A 538 -11.65 0.56 -4.27
CA TRP A 538 -11.64 -0.29 -5.46
C TRP A 538 -11.90 -1.76 -5.15
N GLY A 539 -12.25 -2.09 -3.90
CA GLY A 539 -12.56 -3.46 -3.46
C GLY A 539 -11.36 -4.42 -3.53
N ILE A 540 -11.64 -5.72 -3.40
CA ILE A 540 -10.61 -6.76 -3.20
C ILE A 540 -10.39 -7.63 -4.45
N GLY A 541 -11.39 -7.81 -5.31
CA GLY A 541 -11.28 -8.75 -6.45
C GLY A 541 -12.14 -8.44 -7.68
N ASP A 542 -13.03 -7.45 -7.62
CA ASP A 542 -13.93 -7.17 -8.73
C ASP A 542 -13.27 -6.30 -9.80
N THR A 543 -13.65 -6.55 -11.06
CA THR A 543 -13.30 -5.68 -12.20
C THR A 543 -14.15 -4.40 -12.25
N THR A 544 -14.99 -4.17 -11.25
CA THR A 544 -15.93 -3.03 -11.17
C THR A 544 -15.82 -2.39 -9.80
N SER A 545 -16.04 -1.08 -9.72
CA SER A 545 -16.08 -0.37 -8.44
C SER A 545 -17.53 -0.07 -8.04
N PRO A 546 -17.95 -0.30 -6.79
CA PRO A 546 -19.26 0.14 -6.33
C PRO A 546 -19.38 1.67 -6.34
N TRP A 547 -18.25 2.39 -6.21
CA TRP A 547 -18.22 3.86 -6.22
C TRP A 547 -18.39 4.45 -7.62
N TYR A 548 -17.85 3.77 -8.62
CA TYR A 548 -17.83 4.24 -10.01
C TYR A 548 -18.25 3.11 -10.96
N PRO A 549 -19.54 3.05 -11.36
CA PRO A 549 -20.04 2.01 -12.26
C PRO A 549 -19.44 2.09 -13.67
N ASN A 550 -18.91 3.27 -14.01
CA ASN A 550 -18.23 3.58 -15.25
C ASN A 550 -16.73 3.21 -15.24
N HIS A 551 -16.22 2.64 -14.15
CA HIS A 551 -14.85 2.13 -14.08
C HIS A 551 -14.79 0.63 -14.36
N ARG A 552 -13.85 0.26 -15.21
CA ARG A 552 -13.32 -1.10 -15.32
C ARG A 552 -11.97 -1.17 -14.61
N VAL A 553 -11.85 -2.00 -13.57
CA VAL A 553 -10.63 -2.14 -12.77
C VAL A 553 -9.77 -3.28 -13.32
N HIS A 554 -8.51 -2.97 -13.61
CA HIS A 554 -7.47 -3.91 -14.04
C HIS A 554 -6.37 -3.94 -13.00
N ARG A 555 -6.48 -4.89 -12.07
CA ARG A 555 -5.57 -5.01 -10.93
C ARG A 555 -4.39 -5.91 -11.27
N GLN A 556 -3.21 -5.54 -10.78
CA GLN A 556 -2.05 -6.45 -10.80
C GLN A 556 -2.36 -7.75 -10.02
N PRO A 557 -2.13 -8.94 -10.61
CA PRO A 557 -2.30 -10.21 -9.89
C PRO A 557 -1.22 -10.41 -8.82
N ALA A 558 -0.04 -9.81 -9.01
CA ALA A 558 1.06 -9.76 -8.06
C ALA A 558 1.75 -8.39 -8.12
N LEU A 559 2.37 -7.96 -7.02
CA LEU A 559 3.05 -6.67 -6.95
C LEU A 559 4.08 -6.53 -8.09
N GLY A 560 3.94 -5.47 -8.89
CA GLY A 560 4.83 -5.16 -10.01
C GLY A 560 4.42 -5.79 -11.35
N ASP A 561 3.48 -6.73 -11.38
CA ASP A 561 2.98 -7.34 -12.62
C ASP A 561 1.95 -6.43 -13.32
N TRP A 562 2.45 -5.30 -13.82
CA TRP A 562 1.66 -4.36 -14.63
C TRP A 562 1.31 -4.93 -16.00
N LEU A 563 2.11 -5.85 -16.54
CA LEU A 563 1.88 -6.41 -17.88
C LEU A 563 0.58 -7.21 -17.94
N SER A 564 0.26 -7.99 -16.91
CA SER A 564 -1.02 -8.70 -16.81
C SER A 564 -2.21 -7.73 -16.76
N ALA A 565 -2.10 -6.62 -16.02
CA ALA A 565 -3.15 -5.59 -15.99
C ALA A 565 -3.32 -4.91 -17.36
N ILE A 566 -2.24 -4.67 -18.10
CA ILE A 566 -2.28 -4.10 -19.45
C ILE A 566 -2.87 -5.09 -20.46
N ALA A 567 -2.60 -6.39 -20.30
CA ALA A 567 -3.23 -7.43 -21.12
C ALA A 567 -4.76 -7.44 -20.93
N ALA A 568 -5.24 -7.33 -19.69
CA ALA A 568 -6.67 -7.23 -19.40
C ALA A 568 -7.31 -5.95 -20.00
N LEU A 569 -6.60 -4.82 -20.01
CA LEU A 569 -7.03 -3.61 -20.72
C LEU A 569 -7.17 -3.85 -22.23
N LYS A 570 -6.24 -4.57 -22.85
CA LYS A 570 -6.30 -4.91 -24.27
C LYS A 570 -7.50 -5.81 -24.59
N GLU A 571 -7.80 -6.77 -23.72
CA GLU A 571 -8.97 -7.65 -23.84
C GLU A 571 -10.28 -6.86 -23.72
N GLU A 572 -10.37 -5.95 -22.76
CA GLU A 572 -11.52 -5.02 -22.63
C GLU A 572 -11.75 -4.26 -23.94
N HIS A 573 -10.70 -3.65 -24.49
CA HIS A 573 -10.81 -2.90 -25.74
C HIS A 573 -11.29 -3.77 -26.91
N ALA A 574 -10.77 -4.99 -27.05
CA ALA A 574 -11.19 -5.91 -28.10
C ALA A 574 -12.68 -6.25 -28.03
N GLN A 575 -13.24 -6.38 -26.83
CA GLN A 575 -14.68 -6.64 -26.62
C GLN A 575 -15.54 -5.44 -27.04
N TYR A 576 -15.10 -4.21 -26.78
CA TYR A 576 -15.80 -3.00 -27.26
C TYR A 576 -15.84 -2.91 -28.79
N GLY A 577 -14.81 -3.41 -29.48
CA GLY A 577 -14.76 -3.46 -30.95
C GLY A 577 -15.77 -4.42 -31.58
N MET A 578 -16.32 -5.37 -30.82
CA MET A 578 -17.32 -6.34 -31.31
C MET A 578 -18.78 -5.89 -31.10
N THR A 579 -19.04 -4.90 -30.25
CA THR A 579 -20.40 -4.49 -29.85
C THR A 579 -20.91 -3.20 -30.51
N VAL A 580 -20.10 -2.53 -31.34
CA VAL A 580 -20.52 -1.31 -32.06
C VAL A 580 -20.91 -1.69 -33.50
N PRO A 581 -22.18 -1.53 -33.93
CA PRO A 581 -22.51 -1.64 -35.34
C PRO A 581 -21.81 -0.50 -36.09
N ALA A 582 -21.30 -0.79 -37.30
CA ALA A 582 -20.70 0.21 -38.17
C ALA A 582 -21.60 1.46 -38.30
N PRO A 583 -21.00 2.67 -38.47
CA PRO A 583 -21.79 3.90 -38.60
C PRO A 583 -22.78 3.74 -39.76
N ALA A 584 -24.07 3.97 -39.48
CA ALA A 584 -25.11 3.94 -40.49
C ALA A 584 -24.77 4.95 -41.60
N SER A 585 -24.49 4.45 -42.81
CA SER A 585 -24.40 5.29 -44.01
C SER A 585 -25.75 5.93 -44.28
N ASP A 586 -25.73 7.22 -44.61
CA ASP A 586 -26.87 8.08 -44.96
C ASP A 586 -28.05 7.33 -45.59
N ALA A 587 -29.08 7.07 -44.78
CA ALA A 587 -30.41 6.71 -45.25
C ALA A 587 -31.33 7.91 -45.01
N PRO A 588 -32.16 8.32 -45.99
CA PRO A 588 -33.05 9.46 -45.86
C PRO A 588 -34.12 9.18 -44.78
N PRO A 589 -34.67 10.23 -44.13
CA PRO A 589 -35.58 10.08 -43.01
C PRO A 589 -36.85 9.33 -43.42
N PRO A 590 -37.39 8.45 -42.55
CA PRO A 590 -38.60 7.71 -42.86
C PRO A 590 -39.83 8.65 -42.82
N GLU A 591 -40.71 8.48 -43.80
CA GLU A 591 -42.01 9.15 -43.86
C GLU A 591 -42.87 8.81 -42.64
N ALA A 592 -43.51 9.85 -42.08
CA ALA A 592 -44.42 9.72 -40.95
C ALA A 592 -45.66 8.89 -41.32
N SER A 593 -45.97 7.87 -40.51
CA SER A 593 -47.22 7.10 -40.59
C SER A 593 -47.98 7.14 -39.26
N PRO A 594 -49.32 7.03 -39.28
CA PRO A 594 -50.21 7.75 -38.39
C PRO A 594 -50.46 7.06 -37.05
N GLY A 595 -50.67 7.87 -36.00
CA GLY A 595 -50.88 7.41 -34.62
C GLY A 595 -52.17 6.60 -34.41
N PRO A 596 -52.19 5.67 -33.42
CA PRO A 596 -53.36 4.85 -33.16
C PRO A 596 -54.39 5.57 -32.26
N LYS A 597 -55.66 5.39 -32.63
CA LYS A 597 -56.88 5.90 -31.96
C LYS A 597 -57.15 5.24 -30.59
N PRO A 598 -57.92 5.88 -29.68
CA PRO A 598 -58.10 5.44 -28.30
C PRO A 598 -59.12 4.30 -28.16
N ALA A 599 -58.84 3.36 -27.24
CA ALA A 599 -59.72 2.24 -26.93
C ALA A 599 -60.72 2.55 -25.80
N ARG A 600 -61.94 2.05 -26.01
CA ARG A 600 -63.18 2.22 -25.22
C ARG A 600 -63.20 1.42 -23.91
N ALA A 601 -63.94 1.95 -22.93
CA ALA A 601 -64.29 1.33 -21.66
C ALA A 601 -65.25 0.12 -21.78
N GLY A 602 -65.16 -0.84 -20.86
CA GLY A 602 -66.13 -1.94 -20.75
C GLY A 602 -65.98 -2.90 -19.54
N ARG A 603 -66.76 -2.60 -18.50
CA ARG A 603 -67.50 -3.49 -17.55
C ARG A 603 -66.79 -4.45 -16.57
N LYS A 604 -67.17 -4.23 -15.30
CA LYS A 604 -67.13 -5.09 -14.10
C LYS A 604 -67.81 -6.45 -14.28
N ALA A 605 -67.30 -7.48 -13.60
CA ALA A 605 -68.10 -8.58 -13.05
C ALA A 605 -67.52 -9.05 -11.70
N SER A 606 -68.42 -9.22 -10.75
CA SER A 606 -68.29 -9.67 -9.37
C SER A 606 -68.21 -11.19 -9.24
N VAL A 607 -67.47 -11.73 -8.26
CA VAL A 607 -67.78 -13.03 -7.66
C VAL A 607 -67.51 -12.99 -6.14
N THR A 608 -68.50 -13.50 -5.41
CA THR A 608 -68.70 -13.59 -3.96
C THR A 608 -68.35 -14.98 -3.41
N ALA A 609 -67.89 -15.01 -2.14
CA ALA A 609 -68.06 -16.06 -1.10
C ALA A 609 -67.40 -17.45 -1.33
N THR A 610 -66.95 -18.25 -0.36
CA THR A 610 -67.42 -18.58 1.01
C THR A 610 -66.31 -19.18 1.89
N ALA A 611 -66.55 -19.23 3.20
CA ALA A 611 -65.66 -19.70 4.27
C ALA A 611 -65.83 -21.19 4.68
N LYS A 612 -64.80 -21.70 5.40
CA LYS A 612 -64.80 -22.71 6.50
C LYS A 612 -64.93 -24.22 6.16
N PRO A 613 -64.53 -25.16 7.06
CA PRO A 613 -64.43 -25.10 8.55
C PRO A 613 -63.15 -24.54 9.15
#